data_AF-A0A397BXR8-F1
#
_entry.id   AF-A0A397BXR8-F1
#
_cell.length_a   1.000
_cell.length_b   1.000
_cell.length_c   1.000
_cell.angle_alpha   90.00
_cell.angle_beta   90.00
_cell.angle_gamma   90.00
#
_symmetry.space_group_name_H-M   'P 1'
#
loop_
_entity.id
_entity.type
_entity.pdbx_description
1 polymer ?
#
loop_
_entity_poly.entity_id
_entity_poly.type
_entity_poly.pdbx_seq_one_letter_code
_entity_poly.pdbx_strand_id
1 'polypeptide(L)'
;MLGLLNRSRRWLPGVLAGIGLAIHVAPLCYGDWEFIYSFDDGANFVENPMIQALTLPNIVAMATTVKINVYEPLSWLLKAFVHGLVGMQSKYVRMVSVLVHWTACGILGCATRRLLAPSFPDRASVAIAANLSAILFAIHPVHIEVLMYLRKMSVCLVLSMALVATTYVANQRGAGTDVDTISLTIPRK
;
A
#
# COMPACT_ATOMS: atom_id res chain seq x y z
N MET A 1 -11.70 -36.00 7.14
CA MET A 1 -10.36 -35.44 7.51
C MET A 1 -9.95 -34.22 6.66
N LEU A 2 -10.10 -34.22 5.33
CA LEU A 2 -9.74 -33.06 4.48
C LEU A 2 -10.49 -31.75 4.80
N GLY A 3 -11.77 -31.81 5.20
CA GLY A 3 -12.54 -30.62 5.56
C GLY A 3 -12.09 -29.89 6.83
N LEU A 4 -11.50 -30.61 7.80
CA LEU A 4 -10.96 -30.03 9.04
C LEU A 4 -9.60 -29.36 8.80
N LEU A 5 -8.74 -29.98 7.97
CA LEU A 5 -7.48 -29.40 7.49
C LEU A 5 -7.69 -28.11 6.66
N ASN A 6 -8.79 -28.04 5.91
CA ASN A 6 -9.13 -26.86 5.12
C ASN A 6 -9.74 -25.71 5.98
N ARG A 7 -10.19 -26.02 7.20
CA ARG A 7 -10.69 -25.02 8.16
C ARG A 7 -9.56 -24.43 9.00
N SER A 8 -8.56 -25.24 9.37
CA SER A 8 -7.41 -24.80 10.17
C SER A 8 -6.45 -23.88 9.39
N ARG A 9 -6.32 -24.05 8.07
CA ARG A 9 -5.43 -23.21 7.24
C ARG A 9 -5.97 -21.81 6.91
N ARG A 10 -7.25 -21.51 7.18
CA ARG A 10 -7.85 -20.20 6.89
C ARG A 10 -7.31 -19.07 7.77
N TRP A 11 -6.82 -19.41 8.96
CA TRP A 11 -6.32 -18.44 9.93
C TRP A 11 -4.83 -18.10 9.71
N LEU A 12 -4.09 -18.97 9.02
CA LEU A 12 -2.65 -18.82 8.82
C LEU A 12 -2.27 -17.48 8.16
N PRO A 13 -2.94 -17.00 7.10
CA PRO A 13 -2.62 -15.70 6.52
C PRO A 13 -2.82 -14.54 7.51
N GLY A 14 -3.89 -14.60 8.31
CA GLY A 14 -4.18 -13.60 9.34
C GLY A 14 -3.13 -13.59 10.45
N VAL A 15 -2.67 -14.77 10.87
CA VAL A 15 -1.58 -14.91 11.86
C VAL A 15 -0.27 -14.36 11.31
N LEU A 16 0.11 -14.72 10.08
CA LEU A 16 1.34 -14.21 9.45
C LEU A 16 1.31 -12.69 9.25
N ALA A 17 0.16 -12.16 8.83
CA ALA A 17 -0.05 -10.71 8.75
C ALA A 17 0.06 -10.05 10.13
N GLY A 18 -0.55 -10.65 11.17
CA GLY A 18 -0.45 -10.15 12.55
C GLY A 18 0.98 -10.13 13.08
N ILE A 19 1.75 -11.20 12.83
CA ILE A 19 3.17 -11.27 13.20
C ILE A 19 3.98 -10.20 12.46
N GLY A 20 3.81 -10.08 11.13
CA GLY A 20 4.51 -9.06 10.36
C GLY A 20 4.18 -7.65 10.81
N LEU A 21 2.91 -7.37 11.13
CA LEU A 21 2.47 -6.07 11.64
C LEU A 21 3.07 -5.80 13.01
N ALA A 22 3.07 -6.80 13.90
CA ALA A 22 3.70 -6.68 15.21
C ALA A 22 5.19 -6.37 15.11
N ILE A 23 5.92 -7.00 14.17
CA ILE A 23 7.34 -6.71 13.93
C ILE A 23 7.54 -5.26 13.49
N HIS A 24 6.70 -4.72 12.60
CA HIS A 24 6.82 -3.33 12.15
C HIS A 24 6.43 -2.30 13.22
N VAL A 25 5.46 -2.63 14.08
CA VAL A 25 4.95 -1.73 15.12
C VAL A 25 5.78 -1.80 16.40
N ALA A 26 6.42 -2.93 16.69
CA ALA A 26 7.16 -3.14 17.94
C ALA A 26 8.21 -2.04 18.21
N PRO A 27 9.07 -1.62 17.26
CA PRO A 27 10.04 -0.54 17.49
C PRO A 27 9.40 0.83 17.76
N LEU A 28 8.15 1.04 17.32
CA LEU A 28 7.41 2.29 17.57
C LEU A 28 6.78 2.31 18.95
N CYS A 29 6.47 1.15 19.52
CA CYS A 29 5.80 1.00 20.81
C CYS A 29 6.76 0.70 21.96
N TYR A 30 7.91 0.09 21.69
CA TYR A 30 8.83 -0.42 22.70
C TYR A 30 10.29 -0.02 22.40
N GLY A 31 10.98 0.42 23.44
CA GLY A 31 12.38 0.83 23.41
C GLY A 31 12.58 2.32 23.11
N ASP A 32 13.76 2.83 23.47
CA ASP A 32 14.15 4.23 23.32
C ASP A 32 15.07 4.41 22.12
N TRP A 33 14.52 4.11 20.94
CA TRP A 33 15.23 4.23 19.68
C TRP A 33 15.23 5.71 19.23
N GLU A 34 16.36 6.40 19.35
CA GLU A 34 16.49 7.83 19.01
C GLU A 34 15.97 8.15 17.59
N PHE A 35 16.25 7.27 16.63
CA PHE A 35 15.80 7.38 15.24
C PHE A 35 14.27 7.49 15.08
N ILE A 36 13.48 6.91 15.99
CA ILE A 36 12.01 6.98 15.94
C ILE A 36 11.50 8.40 16.23
N TYR A 37 12.28 9.18 16.97
CA TYR A 37 11.92 10.54 17.39
C TYR A 37 12.52 11.61 16.46
N SER A 38 13.36 11.23 15.51
CA SER A 38 13.93 12.14 14.51
C SER A 38 13.30 11.97 13.12
N PHE A 39 13.32 13.06 12.34
CA PHE A 39 12.98 13.03 10.91
C PHE A 39 14.26 12.77 10.11
N ASP A 40 14.20 11.83 9.17
CA ASP A 40 15.31 11.51 8.26
C ASP A 40 15.52 12.57 7.17
N ASP A 41 14.53 13.43 6.95
CA ASP A 41 14.48 14.45 5.89
C ASP A 41 13.79 15.73 6.40
N GLY A 42 14.54 16.58 7.11
CA GLY A 42 14.04 17.83 7.68
C GLY A 42 13.49 18.78 6.61
N ALA A 43 14.17 18.87 5.47
CA ALA A 43 13.80 19.74 4.35
C ALA A 43 12.42 19.42 3.77
N ASN A 44 12.02 18.14 3.74
CA ASN A 44 10.75 17.68 3.19
C ASN A 44 9.62 17.66 4.23
N PHE A 45 9.96 17.65 5.52
CA PHE A 45 9.03 17.63 6.65
C PHE A 45 9.04 18.93 7.47
N VAL A 46 9.98 19.04 8.41
CA VAL A 46 10.02 20.09 9.44
C VAL A 46 10.16 21.49 8.83
N GLU A 47 11.04 21.64 7.84
CA GLU A 47 11.36 22.92 7.20
C GLU A 47 10.43 23.23 6.01
N ASN A 48 9.43 22.38 5.77
CA ASN A 48 8.61 22.46 4.59
C ASN A 48 7.28 23.21 4.88
N PRO A 49 7.16 24.51 4.57
CA PRO A 49 6.01 25.31 4.97
C PRO A 49 4.70 24.84 4.33
N MET A 50 4.75 24.26 3.12
CA MET A 50 3.53 23.80 2.44
C MET A 50 2.83 22.66 3.19
N ILE A 51 3.55 21.81 3.92
CA ILE A 51 2.91 20.70 4.63
C ILE A 51 2.45 21.06 6.05
N GLN A 52 2.78 22.26 6.54
CA GLN A 52 2.49 22.64 7.92
C GLN A 52 1.00 22.90 8.16
N ALA A 53 0.22 23.16 7.11
CA ALA A 53 -1.22 23.36 7.20
C ALA A 53 -1.93 23.01 5.89
N LEU A 54 -3.18 22.54 5.99
CA LEU A 54 -4.06 22.33 4.84
C LEU A 54 -4.84 23.60 4.50
N THR A 55 -4.13 24.61 3.99
CA THR A 55 -4.73 25.86 3.47
C THR A 55 -4.73 25.85 1.95
N LEU A 56 -5.63 26.60 1.31
CA LEU A 56 -5.65 26.72 -0.15
C LEU A 56 -4.30 27.20 -0.73
N PRO A 57 -3.62 28.22 -0.16
CA PRO A 57 -2.28 28.63 -0.62
C PRO A 57 -1.26 27.48 -0.56
N ASN A 58 -1.29 26.67 0.50
CA ASN A 58 -0.40 25.54 0.65
C ASN A 58 -0.68 24.44 -0.39
N ILE A 59 -1.96 24.14 -0.66
CA ILE A 59 -2.36 23.17 -1.68
C ILE A 59 -1.91 23.64 -3.08
N VAL A 60 -2.09 24.93 -3.39
CA VAL A 60 -1.61 25.51 -4.66
C VAL A 60 -0.08 25.44 -4.74
N ALA A 61 0.63 25.71 -3.64
CA ALA A 61 2.08 25.58 -3.58
C ALA A 61 2.53 24.14 -3.83
N MET A 62 1.87 23.14 -3.24
CA MET A 62 2.16 21.72 -3.51
C MET A 62 1.97 21.38 -4.99
N ALA A 63 0.94 21.92 -5.64
CA ALA A 63 0.63 21.64 -7.05
C ALA A 63 1.53 22.37 -8.06
N THR A 64 2.28 23.38 -7.64
CA THR A 64 3.05 24.25 -8.56
C THR A 64 4.55 24.30 -8.27
N THR A 65 5.00 23.75 -7.13
CA THR A 65 6.40 23.86 -6.68
C THR A 65 7.18 22.58 -6.97
N VAL A 66 8.45 22.73 -7.33
CA VAL A 66 9.46 21.64 -7.25
C VAL A 66 10.32 21.92 -6.03
N LYS A 67 10.42 20.97 -5.10
CA LYS A 67 11.21 21.11 -3.86
C LYS A 67 12.24 19.99 -3.77
N ILE A 68 13.50 20.36 -3.48
CA ILE A 68 14.64 19.42 -3.43
C ILE A 68 14.76 18.63 -4.75
N ASN A 69 14.61 19.32 -5.89
CA ASN A 69 14.64 18.71 -7.24
C ASN A 69 13.60 17.61 -7.48
N VAL A 70 12.52 17.59 -6.70
CA VAL A 70 11.46 16.58 -6.76
C VAL A 70 10.10 17.28 -6.87
N TYR A 71 9.25 16.76 -7.77
CA TYR A 71 7.85 17.18 -7.92
C TYR A 71 6.93 16.06 -7.43
N GLU A 72 6.35 16.24 -6.24
CA GLU A 72 5.51 15.23 -5.60
C GLU A 72 4.25 15.83 -4.92
N PRO A 73 3.36 16.49 -5.67
CA PRO A 73 2.21 17.21 -5.12
C PRO A 73 1.32 16.34 -4.21
N LEU A 74 1.04 15.10 -4.62
CA LEU A 74 0.21 14.17 -3.85
C LEU A 74 0.90 13.67 -2.58
N SER A 75 2.23 13.52 -2.61
CA SER A 75 3.03 13.16 -1.44
C SER A 75 2.96 14.28 -0.40
N TRP A 76 3.14 15.53 -0.82
CA TRP A 76 3.05 16.68 0.09
C TRP A 76 1.65 16.87 0.64
N LEU A 77 0.61 16.64 -0.18
CA LEU A 77 -0.78 16.68 0.29
C LEU A 77 -1.03 15.61 1.36
N LEU A 78 -0.57 14.38 1.15
CA LEU A 78 -0.66 13.32 2.15
C LEU A 78 0.12 13.69 3.42
N LYS A 79 1.34 14.19 3.30
CA LYS A 79 2.16 14.63 4.45
C LYS A 79 1.45 15.74 5.25
N ALA A 80 0.83 16.70 4.56
CA ALA A 80 0.07 17.78 5.21
C ALA A 80 -1.18 17.26 5.94
N PHE A 81 -1.88 16.29 5.35
CA PHE A 81 -3.00 15.62 5.99
C PHE A 81 -2.56 14.87 7.25
N VAL A 82 -1.49 14.08 7.16
CA VAL A 82 -0.95 13.35 8.31
C VAL A 82 -0.45 14.31 9.39
N HIS A 83 0.22 15.39 9.00
CA HIS A 83 0.62 16.45 9.93
C HIS A 83 -0.59 17.05 10.66
N GLY A 84 -1.71 17.31 9.96
CA GLY A 84 -2.95 17.78 10.58
C GLY A 84 -3.58 16.79 11.56
N LEU A 85 -3.35 15.47 11.39
CA LEU A 85 -3.90 14.42 12.27
C LEU A 85 -3.07 14.17 13.52
N VAL A 86 -1.74 14.15 13.39
CA VAL A 86 -0.84 13.69 14.47
C VAL A 86 0.24 14.71 14.86
N GLY A 87 0.25 15.89 14.23
CA GLY A 87 1.28 16.90 14.39
C GLY A 87 2.63 16.48 13.81
N MET A 88 3.67 17.28 14.04
CA MET A 88 5.02 17.02 13.52
C MET A 88 5.81 16.09 14.46
N GLN A 89 5.19 14.97 14.81
CA GLN A 89 5.73 13.97 15.73
C GLN A 89 6.18 12.75 14.92
N SER A 90 7.50 12.60 14.70
CA SER A 90 8.08 11.58 13.81
C SER A 90 7.53 10.17 14.06
N LYS A 91 7.43 9.77 15.34
CA LYS A 91 6.86 8.48 15.76
C LYS A 91 5.46 8.25 15.19
N TYR A 92 4.55 9.21 15.33
CA TYR A 92 3.17 9.04 14.88
C TYR A 92 3.06 9.12 13.34
N VAL A 93 3.90 9.93 12.70
CA VAL A 93 3.98 9.96 11.22
C VAL A 93 4.42 8.58 10.68
N ARG A 94 5.39 7.92 11.33
CA ARG A 94 5.82 6.54 11.00
C ARG A 94 4.70 5.52 11.24
N MET A 95 3.94 5.65 12.34
CA MET A 95 2.77 4.79 12.58
C MET A 95 1.73 4.91 11.46
N VAL A 96 1.48 6.12 10.96
CA VAL A 96 0.60 6.32 9.81
C VAL A 96 1.20 5.73 8.54
N SER A 97 2.51 5.85 8.31
CA SER A 97 3.18 5.18 7.18
C SER A 97 3.00 3.65 7.21
N VAL A 98 3.15 3.03 8.39
CA VAL A 98 2.87 1.60 8.61
C VAL A 98 1.42 1.27 8.25
N LEU A 99 0.45 2.05 8.73
CA LEU A 99 -0.97 1.84 8.41
C LEU A 99 -1.24 1.90 6.90
N VAL A 100 -0.69 2.91 6.22
CA VAL A 100 -0.85 3.09 4.77
C VAL A 100 -0.22 1.91 4.01
N HIS A 101 0.97 1.46 4.39
CA HIS A 101 1.63 0.30 3.79
C HIS A 101 0.81 -0.98 3.93
N TRP A 102 0.35 -1.29 5.15
CA TRP A 102 -0.46 -2.49 5.39
C TRP A 102 -1.81 -2.43 4.67
N THR A 103 -2.39 -1.24 4.53
CA THR A 103 -3.58 -1.02 3.69
C THR A 103 -3.28 -1.32 2.23
N ALA A 104 -2.16 -0.81 1.69
CA ALA A 104 -1.73 -1.11 0.33
C ALA A 104 -1.50 -2.62 0.09
N CYS A 105 -0.92 -3.34 1.07
CA CYS A 105 -0.76 -4.79 1.01
C CYS A 105 -2.11 -5.53 0.94
N GLY A 106 -3.12 -5.07 1.71
CA GLY A 106 -4.47 -5.62 1.66
C GLY A 106 -5.14 -5.39 0.30
N ILE A 107 -4.96 -4.20 -0.29
CA ILE A 107 -5.45 -3.87 -1.63
C ILE A 107 -4.74 -4.74 -2.68
N LEU A 108 -3.42 -4.97 -2.54
CA LEU A 108 -2.66 -5.88 -3.42
C LEU A 108 -3.24 -7.30 -3.38
N GLY A 109 -3.48 -7.86 -2.20
CA GLY A 109 -4.10 -9.19 -2.09
C GLY A 109 -5.49 -9.24 -2.73
N CYS A 110 -6.30 -8.17 -2.58
CA CYS A 110 -7.59 -8.06 -3.25
C CYS A 110 -7.44 -7.99 -4.78
N ALA A 111 -6.47 -7.21 -5.28
CA ALA A 111 -6.16 -7.09 -6.69
C ALA A 111 -5.70 -8.42 -7.28
N THR A 112 -4.73 -9.10 -6.65
CA THR A 112 -4.24 -10.43 -7.05
C THR A 112 -5.38 -11.43 -7.14
N ARG A 113 -6.25 -11.50 -6.12
CA ARG A 113 -7.42 -12.40 -6.13
C ARG A 113 -8.35 -12.09 -7.29
N ARG A 114 -8.64 -10.82 -7.54
CA ARG A 114 -9.53 -10.39 -8.64
C ARG A 114 -8.94 -10.71 -10.02
N LEU A 115 -7.65 -10.52 -10.20
CA LEU A 115 -6.97 -10.77 -11.48
C LEU A 115 -6.81 -12.27 -11.77
N LEU A 116 -6.57 -13.11 -10.76
CA LEU A 116 -6.38 -14.55 -10.94
C LEU A 116 -7.70 -15.34 -10.96
N ALA A 117 -8.76 -14.85 -10.31
CA ALA A 117 -10.02 -15.58 -10.21
C ALA A 117 -10.67 -15.96 -11.57
N PRO A 118 -10.59 -15.15 -12.64
CA PRO A 118 -11.14 -15.54 -13.95
C PRO A 118 -10.31 -16.60 -14.68
N SER A 119 -8.98 -16.59 -14.50
CA SER A 119 -8.06 -17.46 -15.24
C SER A 119 -7.84 -18.81 -14.58
N PHE A 120 -8.14 -18.95 -13.28
CA PHE A 120 -7.88 -20.16 -12.51
C PHE A 120 -9.15 -20.69 -11.84
N PRO A 121 -9.59 -21.92 -12.17
CA PRO A 121 -10.80 -22.52 -11.58
C PRO A 121 -10.61 -22.91 -10.10
N ASP A 122 -9.39 -23.24 -9.68
CA ASP A 122 -9.11 -23.58 -8.29
C ASP A 122 -9.06 -22.33 -7.40
N ARG A 123 -10.17 -22.10 -6.68
CA ARG A 123 -10.32 -20.99 -5.73
C ARG A 123 -9.34 -21.06 -4.56
N ALA A 124 -8.90 -22.26 -4.16
CA ALA A 124 -7.96 -22.41 -3.05
C ALA A 124 -6.57 -21.90 -3.45
N SER A 125 -6.07 -22.29 -4.61
CA SER A 125 -4.79 -21.77 -5.15
C SER A 125 -4.82 -20.27 -5.37
N VAL A 126 -5.92 -19.71 -5.89
CA VAL A 126 -6.09 -18.25 -6.04
C VAL A 126 -6.01 -17.53 -4.70
N ALA A 127 -6.68 -18.08 -3.66
CA ALA A 127 -6.63 -17.51 -2.32
C ALA A 127 -5.21 -17.58 -1.72
N ILE A 128 -4.49 -18.68 -1.91
CA ILE A 128 -3.10 -18.83 -1.46
C ILE A 128 -2.20 -17.80 -2.16
N ALA A 129 -2.28 -17.69 -3.49
CA ALA A 129 -1.49 -16.74 -4.27
C ALA A 129 -1.75 -15.29 -3.84
N ALA A 130 -3.01 -14.92 -3.62
CA ALA A 130 -3.40 -13.59 -3.16
C ALA A 130 -2.91 -13.25 -1.75
N ASN A 131 -2.92 -14.23 -0.83
CA ASN A 131 -2.40 -14.03 0.51
C ASN A 131 -0.87 -13.96 0.52
N LEU A 132 -0.20 -14.82 -0.26
CA LEU A 132 1.25 -14.82 -0.39
C LEU A 132 1.75 -13.52 -1.03
N SER A 133 1.11 -13.01 -2.08
CA SER A 133 1.50 -11.74 -2.69
C SER A 133 1.43 -10.59 -1.68
N ALA A 134 0.35 -10.50 -0.89
CA ALA A 134 0.20 -9.48 0.13
C ALA A 134 1.23 -9.61 1.27
N ILE A 135 1.44 -10.82 1.80
CA ILE A 135 2.36 -11.04 2.93
C ILE A 135 3.81 -10.84 2.50
N LEU A 136 4.22 -11.43 1.37
CA LEU A 136 5.59 -11.27 0.86
C LEU A 136 5.88 -9.80 0.59
N PHE A 137 4.93 -9.07 -0.01
CA PHE A 137 5.06 -7.63 -0.22
C PHE A 137 5.13 -6.86 1.11
N ALA A 138 4.34 -7.23 2.11
CA ALA A 138 4.32 -6.57 3.41
C ALA A 138 5.67 -6.66 4.14
N ILE A 139 6.29 -7.84 4.13
CA ILE A 139 7.53 -8.13 4.87
C ILE A 139 8.81 -7.90 4.05
N HIS A 140 8.68 -7.59 2.75
CA HIS A 140 9.84 -7.48 1.88
C HIS A 140 10.77 -6.35 2.36
N PRO A 141 12.08 -6.63 2.56
CA PRO A 141 13.01 -5.69 3.20
C PRO A 141 13.14 -4.36 2.45
N VAL A 142 12.93 -4.32 1.13
CA VAL A 142 12.94 -3.07 0.36
C VAL A 142 11.89 -2.05 0.84
N HIS A 143 10.84 -2.49 1.52
CA HIS A 143 9.78 -1.63 2.04
C HIS A 143 10.02 -1.16 3.47
N ILE A 144 11.04 -1.69 4.19
CA ILE A 144 11.38 -1.16 5.52
C ILE A 144 11.83 0.29 5.42
N GLU A 145 12.47 0.68 4.30
CA GLU A 145 12.81 2.06 4.02
C GLU A 145 11.57 2.93 3.79
N VAL A 146 10.47 2.37 3.30
CA VAL A 146 9.22 3.12 3.13
C VAL A 146 8.48 3.29 4.46
N LEU A 147 8.61 2.31 5.35
CA LEU A 147 8.05 2.34 6.70
C LEU A 147 8.83 3.28 7.63
N MET A 148 10.16 3.27 7.51
CA MET A 148 11.07 3.87 8.47
C MET A 148 11.82 5.09 7.92
N TYR A 149 11.83 5.36 6.62
CA TYR A 149 12.33 6.63 6.08
C TYR A 149 11.16 7.42 5.48
N LEU A 150 10.75 8.48 6.18
CA LEU A 150 9.52 9.21 5.89
C LEU A 150 9.56 9.90 4.53
N ARG A 151 10.75 10.18 3.99
CA ARG A 151 10.90 10.70 2.63
C ARG A 151 10.25 9.83 1.56
N LYS A 152 10.15 8.50 1.78
CA LYS A 152 9.63 7.54 0.80
C LYS A 152 8.11 7.31 0.88
N MET A 153 7.40 8.06 1.73
CA MET A 153 5.95 7.93 1.90
C MET A 153 5.16 8.08 0.58
N SER A 154 5.71 8.78 -0.42
CA SER A 154 5.16 8.87 -1.79
C SER A 154 4.99 7.51 -2.46
N VAL A 155 5.91 6.57 -2.25
CA VAL A 155 5.91 5.26 -2.92
C VAL A 155 4.72 4.41 -2.45
N CYS A 156 4.44 4.40 -1.14
CA CYS A 156 3.27 3.70 -0.59
C CYS A 156 1.96 4.26 -1.14
N LEU A 157 1.87 5.60 -1.24
CA LEU A 157 0.69 6.27 -1.79
C LEU A 157 0.47 5.89 -3.26
N VAL A 158 1.50 6.05 -4.11
CA VAL A 158 1.40 5.75 -5.55
C VAL A 158 1.04 4.29 -5.79
N LEU A 159 1.66 3.37 -5.06
CA LEU A 159 1.34 1.95 -5.18
C LEU A 159 -0.11 1.66 -4.76
N SER A 160 -0.57 2.23 -3.64
CA SER A 160 -1.96 2.05 -3.19
C SER A 160 -2.96 2.57 -4.22
N MET A 161 -2.71 3.74 -4.82
CA MET A 161 -3.55 4.32 -5.87
C MET A 161 -3.57 3.45 -7.13
N ALA A 162 -2.41 2.96 -7.57
CA ALA A 162 -2.31 2.07 -8.73
C ALA A 162 -3.06 0.74 -8.51
N LEU A 163 -2.97 0.18 -7.30
CA LEU A 163 -3.69 -1.04 -6.94
C LEU A 163 -5.20 -0.81 -6.85
N VAL A 164 -5.65 0.32 -6.28
CA VAL A 164 -7.06 0.70 -6.29
C VAL A 164 -7.56 0.85 -7.73
N ALA A 165 -6.83 1.58 -8.57
CA ALA A 165 -7.19 1.78 -9.97
C ALA A 165 -7.31 0.46 -10.73
N THR A 166 -6.35 -0.47 -10.57
CA THR A 166 -6.42 -1.80 -11.20
C THR A 166 -7.61 -2.60 -10.67
N THR A 167 -7.90 -2.55 -9.37
CA THR A 167 -9.10 -3.22 -8.83
C THR A 167 -10.40 -2.60 -9.30
N TYR A 168 -10.44 -1.29 -9.52
CA TYR A 168 -11.59 -0.55 -10.04
C TYR A 168 -11.83 -0.88 -11.51
N VAL A 169 -10.79 -0.81 -12.35
CA VAL A 169 -10.86 -1.20 -13.77
C VAL A 169 -11.24 -2.67 -13.91
N ALA A 170 -10.67 -3.56 -13.11
CA ALA A 170 -11.08 -4.97 -13.09
C ALA A 170 -12.54 -5.15 -12.67
N ASN A 171 -13.06 -4.29 -11.79
CA ASN A 171 -14.48 -4.30 -11.39
C ASN A 171 -15.40 -3.77 -12.49
N GLN A 172 -14.95 -2.78 -13.27
CA GLN A 172 -15.68 -2.28 -14.43
C GLN A 172 -15.71 -3.27 -15.59
N ARG A 173 -14.61 -4.02 -15.79
CA ARG A 173 -14.55 -5.12 -16.79
C ARG A 173 -15.24 -6.40 -16.31
N GLY A 174 -15.89 -6.38 -15.14
CA GLY A 174 -16.68 -7.48 -14.58
C GLY A 174 -18.18 -7.42 -14.91
N ALA A 175 -18.61 -6.47 -15.75
CA ALA A 175 -20.00 -6.37 -16.23
C ALA A 175 -20.00 -6.09 -17.74
N GLY A 176 -20.25 -7.13 -18.55
CA GLY A 176 -20.29 -7.07 -20.02
C GLY A 176 -19.40 -8.16 -20.61
N THR A 177 -19.83 -9.41 -20.79
CA THR A 177 -20.69 -9.84 -21.91
C THR A 177 -20.43 -9.08 -23.21
N ASP A 178 -19.17 -8.93 -23.61
CA ASP A 178 -18.85 -8.65 -25.02
C ASP A 178 -17.38 -9.03 -25.36
N VAL A 179 -17.02 -10.27 -25.05
CA VAL A 179 -15.94 -10.91 -25.80
C VAL A 179 -16.64 -11.94 -26.66
N ASP A 180 -17.22 -11.46 -27.76
CA ASP A 180 -17.47 -12.31 -28.90
C ASP A 180 -16.19 -13.12 -29.11
N THR A 181 -16.37 -14.42 -28.95
CA THR A 181 -15.38 -15.42 -29.26
C THR A 181 -15.11 -15.24 -30.75
N ILE A 182 -14.07 -14.47 -31.11
CA ILE A 182 -13.51 -14.50 -32.45
C ILE A 182 -13.01 -15.93 -32.62
N SER A 183 -13.91 -16.75 -33.13
CA SER A 183 -13.63 -18.10 -33.58
C SER A 183 -12.72 -17.92 -34.77
N LEU A 184 -11.42 -17.94 -34.51
CA LEU A 184 -10.41 -18.09 -35.56
C LEU A 184 -10.62 -19.46 -36.17
N THR A 185 -11.51 -19.53 -37.16
CA THR A 185 -11.63 -20.66 -38.08
C THR A 185 -10.36 -20.67 -38.91
N ILE A 186 -9.32 -21.36 -38.43
CA ILE A 186 -8.11 -21.62 -39.22
C ILE A 186 -8.51 -22.68 -40.25
N PRO A 187 -8.55 -22.36 -41.56
CA PRO A 187 -8.80 -23.38 -42.56
C PRO A 187 -7.61 -24.34 -42.56
N ARG A 188 -7.89 -25.62 -42.28
CA ARG A 188 -6.91 -26.68 -42.52
C ARG A 188 -6.72 -26.80 -44.04
N LYS A 189 -5.49 -26.58 -44.50
CA LYS A 189 -5.04 -27.05 -45.80
C LYS A 189 -4.82 -28.56 -45.76
#